data_AF-A0A5N5IWH3-F1
#
_entry.id   AF-A0A5N5IWH3-F1
#
_cell.length_a   1.000
_cell.length_b   1.000
_cell.length_c   1.000
_cell.angle_alpha   90.00
_cell.angle_beta   90.00
_cell.angle_gamma   90.00
#
_symmetry.space_group_name_H-M   'P 1'
#
loop_
_entity.id
_entity.type
_entity.pdbx_description
1 polymer ?
#
loop_
_entity_poly.entity_id
_entity_poly.type
_entity_poly.pdbx_seq_one_letter_code
_entity_poly.pdbx_strand_id
1 'polypeptide(L)'
;MTDYFQLWRQGDDQIFDYNPEHRKKQLEELHFPRSTPWKGVQGRKRGQIYGVTKRRLGPKFDGTAIERRKDMNKKLRPTGLKVRKVLGAGGGGIACEVDGKDSDGNVVKLVCKTSFRSQMEAEKDMHILMAGARHIVQRVVLGGDLELDEVERERIAKSKLDASRDMLFIEFMRRGDLERSLAKAASSNTRFPNYLLWKIFDCLFKGVVAMALPKGWNNTFRDPMHYNVPQETEEHRSLVFPGTLVHFDLDPQNILIGDCDEGWEHEIVPILKIADLGLSRVVDPELKADVDEMWGSRRAGKPKYLTPEQFTEEWDFIKGAPVDEAADSNIANTAGNYNWWTNLYQVGQVMWQLITLHGLEWPRTAQQVELRNAKGEGETIWTYGSWLLDPRFKDTDLQLRMLVMRCMNHKPAERPTLAEVDGILKDKVRTTRPSLDEQEATKTFCAKIFEAPPPPAPKPATLATVTQTLSADASQHRSSRTGAPPAGPGASRAGRPDEWHCKLETKT
;
A
#
# COMPACT_ATOMS: atom_id res chain seq x y z
N MET A 1 -4.23 16.86 24.15
CA MET A 1 -4.18 15.83 23.10
C MET A 1 -2.95 14.96 23.35
N THR A 2 -3.11 13.65 23.43
CA THR A 2 -2.11 12.68 23.94
C THR A 2 -0.96 12.41 22.97
N ASP A 3 0.30 12.41 23.41
CA ASP A 3 1.45 12.16 22.52
C ASP A 3 1.76 10.67 22.35
N TYR A 4 0.82 10.00 21.70
CA TYR A 4 1.01 8.70 21.06
C TYR A 4 2.29 8.63 20.19
N PHE A 5 2.77 9.76 19.66
CA PHE A 5 3.89 9.79 18.73
C PHE A 5 5.26 9.81 19.42
N GLN A 6 5.40 10.31 20.65
CA GLN A 6 6.64 10.11 21.42
C GLN A 6 6.87 8.64 21.74
N LEU A 7 5.86 7.93 22.23
CA LEU A 7 5.94 6.47 22.42
C LEU A 7 6.32 5.75 21.12
N TRP A 8 5.65 6.11 20.04
CA TRP A 8 5.94 5.59 18.70
C TRP A 8 7.39 5.88 18.27
N ARG A 9 7.91 7.08 18.50
CA ARG A 9 9.30 7.49 18.18
C ARG A 9 10.34 6.76 19.02
N GLN A 10 9.99 6.44 20.27
CA GLN A 10 10.84 5.65 21.18
C GLN A 10 10.86 4.16 20.80
N GLY A 11 10.03 3.74 19.83
CA GLY A 11 9.89 2.34 19.45
C GLY A 11 9.26 1.49 20.55
N ASP A 12 8.51 2.12 21.45
CA ASP A 12 7.88 1.43 22.57
C ASP A 12 6.66 0.63 22.08
N ASP A 13 6.74 -0.70 22.15
CA ASP A 13 5.68 -1.61 21.74
C ASP A 13 4.40 -1.45 22.58
N GLN A 14 4.47 -0.75 23.72
CA GLN A 14 3.29 -0.38 24.52
C GLN A 14 2.32 0.53 23.76
N ILE A 15 2.66 1.12 22.62
CA ILE A 15 1.65 1.75 21.75
C ILE A 15 0.55 0.76 21.31
N PHE A 16 0.86 -0.54 21.30
CA PHE A 16 -0.06 -1.60 20.93
C PHE A 16 -0.82 -2.20 22.13
N ASP A 17 -0.41 -1.86 23.36
CA ASP A 17 -0.99 -2.40 24.60
C ASP A 17 -1.47 -1.24 25.50
N TYR A 18 -2.78 -1.10 25.64
CA TYR A 18 -3.40 0.08 26.25
C TYR A 18 -3.24 0.05 27.79
N ASN A 19 -2.10 0.54 28.33
CA ASN A 19 -1.91 0.78 29.76
C ASN A 19 -2.05 2.29 30.12
N PRO A 20 -3.13 2.70 30.80
CA PRO A 20 -3.39 4.11 31.14
C PRO A 20 -2.34 4.77 32.05
N GLU A 21 -1.70 4.02 32.95
CA GLU A 21 -0.80 4.60 33.97
C GLU A 21 0.56 4.99 33.39
N HIS A 22 1.15 4.15 32.54
CA HIS A 22 2.39 4.47 31.83
C HIS A 22 2.23 5.69 30.93
N ARG A 23 1.09 5.78 30.26
CA ARG A 23 0.75 6.93 29.42
C ARG A 23 0.70 8.22 30.23
N LYS A 24 0.08 8.20 31.42
CA LYS A 24 -0.04 9.39 32.28
C LYS A 24 1.34 9.98 32.63
N LYS A 25 2.31 9.13 33.00
CA LYS A 25 3.67 9.59 33.33
C LYS A 25 4.38 10.25 32.15
N GLN A 26 4.30 9.66 30.96
CA GLN A 26 4.91 10.26 29.76
C GLN A 26 4.24 11.57 29.36
N LEU A 27 2.91 11.66 29.56
CA LEU A 27 2.15 12.89 29.32
C LEU A 27 2.54 14.03 30.27
N GLU A 28 2.90 13.73 31.52
CA GLU A 28 3.36 14.75 32.48
C GLU A 28 4.71 15.36 32.09
N GLU A 29 5.53 14.65 31.31
CA GLU A 29 6.83 15.13 30.82
C GLU A 29 6.72 15.97 29.52
N LEU A 30 5.52 16.07 28.93
CA LEU A 30 5.31 16.65 27.62
C LEU A 30 4.85 18.11 27.66
N HIS A 31 5.74 19.01 27.26
CA HIS A 31 5.42 20.42 27.02
C HIS A 31 5.26 20.69 25.52
N PHE A 32 4.01 20.82 25.06
CA PHE A 32 3.67 21.23 23.70
C PHE A 32 3.00 22.60 23.67
N PRO A 33 3.21 23.40 22.61
CA PRO A 33 4.30 23.28 21.63
C PRO A 33 5.66 23.57 22.29
N ARG A 34 6.75 23.01 21.77
CA ARG A 34 8.09 23.33 22.28
C ARG A 34 8.43 24.79 21.97
N SER A 35 9.08 25.48 22.92
CA SER A 35 9.44 26.89 22.80
C SER A 35 10.70 27.15 21.97
N THR A 36 11.53 26.13 21.75
CA THR A 36 12.75 26.23 20.95
C THR A 36 12.47 26.04 19.46
N PRO A 37 13.26 26.61 18.55
CA PRO A 37 13.16 26.31 17.11
C PRO A 37 13.39 24.83 16.79
N TRP A 38 12.77 24.35 15.71
CA TRP A 38 13.02 23.02 15.19
C TRP A 38 14.47 22.92 14.66
N LYS A 39 15.20 21.89 15.08
CA LYS A 39 16.63 21.73 14.75
C LYS A 39 16.89 20.98 13.44
N GLY A 40 15.84 20.69 12.66
CA GLY A 40 15.93 19.85 11.47
C GLY A 40 16.06 18.35 11.78
N VAL A 41 16.04 17.56 10.72
CA VAL A 41 16.25 16.10 10.82
C VAL A 41 17.66 15.83 11.32
N GLN A 42 17.75 15.04 12.39
CA GLN A 42 19.02 14.62 12.98
C GLN A 42 19.30 13.16 12.65
N GLY A 43 20.56 12.83 12.39
CA GLY A 43 20.98 11.44 12.16
C GLY A 43 20.74 10.59 13.41
N ARG A 44 20.03 9.48 13.26
CA ARG A 44 19.89 8.47 14.32
C ARG A 44 20.41 7.13 13.84
N LYS A 45 20.71 6.26 14.82
CA LYS A 45 21.03 4.86 14.54
C LYS A 45 19.85 4.22 13.80
N ARG A 46 20.17 3.48 12.74
CA ARG A 46 19.17 2.72 11.98
C ARG A 46 18.41 1.77 12.91
N GLY A 47 17.10 1.73 12.75
CA GLY A 47 16.24 0.73 13.36
C GLY A 47 16.47 -0.65 12.78
N GLN A 48 15.84 -1.64 13.41
CA GLN A 48 15.89 -3.02 12.93
C GLN A 48 14.87 -3.24 11.80
N ILE A 49 15.24 -4.07 10.84
CA ILE A 49 14.32 -4.64 9.85
C ILE A 49 13.86 -6.01 10.32
N TYR A 50 12.60 -6.33 10.07
CA TYR A 50 12.00 -7.60 10.49
C TYR A 50 11.62 -8.40 9.25
N GLY A 51 11.80 -9.72 9.29
CA GLY A 51 11.28 -10.58 8.23
C GLY A 51 9.76 -10.43 8.13
N VAL A 52 9.20 -10.59 6.93
CA VAL A 52 7.75 -10.61 6.76
C VAL A 52 7.19 -11.82 7.52
N THR A 53 6.64 -11.58 8.70
CA THR A 53 6.08 -12.65 9.54
C THR A 53 4.86 -13.27 8.86
N LYS A 54 4.76 -14.60 8.89
CA LYS A 54 3.52 -15.29 8.53
C LYS A 54 2.41 -14.85 9.48
N ARG A 55 1.54 -13.93 9.04
CA ARG A 55 0.23 -13.77 9.69
C ARG A 55 -0.52 -15.10 9.57
N ARG A 56 -1.27 -15.49 10.62
CA ARG A 56 -2.24 -16.58 10.49
C ARG A 56 -3.16 -16.23 9.31
N LEU A 57 -3.06 -17.02 8.24
CA LEU A 57 -3.83 -16.85 7.02
C LEU A 57 -5.31 -17.15 7.34
N GLY A 58 -6.11 -16.09 7.45
CA GLY A 58 -7.56 -16.19 7.64
C GLY A 58 -8.09 -15.06 8.50
N PRO A 59 -9.30 -14.55 8.23
CA PRO A 59 -9.97 -13.65 9.15
C PRO A 59 -10.05 -14.32 10.53
N LYS A 60 -9.72 -13.60 11.60
CA LYS A 60 -10.16 -14.01 12.94
C LYS A 60 -11.68 -13.83 12.95
N PHE A 61 -12.41 -14.89 12.65
CA PHE A 61 -13.86 -14.89 12.77
C PHE A 61 -14.21 -14.91 14.26
N ASP A 62 -14.58 -13.76 14.79
CA ASP A 62 -15.36 -13.72 16.02
C ASP A 62 -16.85 -14.01 15.70
N GLY A 63 -17.67 -14.20 16.74
CA GLY A 63 -19.10 -14.44 16.57
C GLY A 63 -19.84 -13.33 15.79
N THR A 64 -19.31 -12.11 15.82
CA THR A 64 -19.94 -10.95 15.16
C THR A 64 -19.89 -11.08 13.64
N ALA A 65 -18.78 -11.56 13.07
CA ALA A 65 -18.64 -11.74 11.62
C ALA A 65 -19.67 -12.74 11.06
N ILE A 66 -20.02 -13.78 11.83
CA ILE A 66 -21.01 -14.79 11.44
C ILE A 66 -22.42 -14.19 11.41
N GLU A 67 -22.82 -13.46 12.45
CA GLU A 67 -24.13 -12.80 12.51
C GLU A 67 -24.29 -11.78 11.39
N ARG A 68 -23.25 -11.00 11.10
CA ARG A 68 -23.25 -9.98 10.05
C ARG A 68 -23.35 -10.57 8.66
N ARG A 69 -22.71 -11.72 8.42
CA ARG A 69 -22.93 -12.48 7.19
C ARG A 69 -24.41 -12.87 7.04
N LYS A 70 -25.10 -13.23 8.13
CA LYS A 70 -26.54 -13.55 8.09
C LYS A 70 -27.38 -12.31 7.77
N ASP A 71 -27.08 -11.16 8.39
CA ASP A 71 -27.77 -9.89 8.09
C ASP A 71 -27.57 -9.47 6.62
N MET A 72 -26.34 -9.53 6.13
CA MET A 72 -26.04 -9.25 4.73
C MET A 72 -26.82 -10.19 3.80
N ASN A 73 -26.82 -11.50 4.05
CA ASN A 73 -27.62 -12.45 3.28
C ASN A 73 -29.11 -12.11 3.27
N LYS A 74 -29.66 -11.64 4.40
CA LYS A 74 -31.06 -11.22 4.48
C LYS A 74 -31.34 -10.01 3.58
N LYS A 75 -30.42 -9.03 3.55
CA LYS A 75 -30.52 -7.83 2.71
C LYS A 75 -30.34 -8.12 1.22
N LEU A 76 -29.47 -9.07 0.86
CA LEU A 76 -29.20 -9.46 -0.53
C LEU A 76 -30.26 -10.39 -1.13
N ARG A 77 -30.99 -11.16 -0.32
CA ARG A 77 -31.96 -12.15 -0.81
C ARG A 77 -32.96 -11.62 -1.86
N PRO A 78 -33.52 -10.40 -1.75
CA PRO A 78 -34.48 -9.87 -2.72
C PRO A 78 -33.87 -9.46 -4.07
N THR A 79 -32.54 -9.42 -4.20
CA THR A 79 -31.84 -8.93 -5.40
C THR A 79 -31.28 -10.05 -6.27
N GLY A 80 -31.51 -11.31 -5.90
CA GLY A 80 -30.90 -12.48 -6.55
C GLY A 80 -29.41 -12.69 -6.20
N LEU A 81 -28.80 -11.77 -5.46
CA LEU A 81 -27.40 -11.85 -5.02
C LEU A 81 -27.21 -12.84 -3.86
N LYS A 82 -26.10 -13.58 -3.87
CA LYS A 82 -25.81 -14.62 -2.87
C LYS A 82 -24.44 -14.43 -2.24
N VAL A 83 -24.38 -14.35 -0.90
CA VAL A 83 -23.08 -14.28 -0.19
C VAL A 83 -22.39 -15.64 -0.21
N ARG A 84 -21.24 -15.71 -0.89
CA ARG A 84 -20.45 -16.93 -1.01
C ARG A 84 -19.53 -17.15 0.18
N LYS A 85 -18.67 -16.17 0.48
CA LYS A 85 -17.72 -16.23 1.60
C LYS A 85 -17.40 -14.84 2.13
N VAL A 86 -16.96 -14.79 3.37
CA VAL A 86 -16.39 -13.57 3.96
C VAL A 86 -14.92 -13.47 3.51
N LEU A 87 -14.55 -12.31 2.98
CA LEU A 87 -13.20 -12.00 2.52
C LEU A 87 -12.36 -11.36 3.64
N GLY A 88 -13.00 -10.52 4.45
CA GLY A 88 -12.39 -9.84 5.59
C GLY A 88 -13.44 -9.33 6.58
N ALA A 89 -13.07 -9.26 7.85
CA ALA A 89 -13.85 -8.66 8.92
C ALA A 89 -12.89 -7.93 9.87
N GLY A 90 -13.24 -6.71 10.26
CA GLY A 90 -12.39 -5.86 11.12
C GLY A 90 -13.21 -4.93 12.01
N GLY A 91 -12.57 -3.93 12.62
CA GLY A 91 -13.27 -2.97 13.49
C GLY A 91 -14.25 -2.04 12.76
N GLY A 92 -14.09 -1.86 11.44
CA GLY A 92 -14.88 -0.94 10.62
C GLY A 92 -16.02 -1.58 9.82
N GLY A 93 -15.90 -2.86 9.44
CA GLY A 93 -16.90 -3.50 8.58
C GLY A 93 -16.65 -4.98 8.31
N ILE A 94 -17.47 -5.53 7.43
CA ILE A 94 -17.30 -6.85 6.82
C ILE A 94 -17.31 -6.71 5.30
N ALA A 95 -16.43 -7.45 4.63
CA ALA A 95 -16.36 -7.58 3.18
C ALA A 95 -16.66 -9.03 2.79
N CYS A 96 -17.58 -9.22 1.86
CA CYS A 96 -18.02 -10.54 1.41
C CYS A 96 -17.94 -10.67 -0.11
N GLU A 97 -17.51 -11.85 -0.59
CA GLU A 97 -17.70 -12.24 -1.98
C GLU A 97 -19.18 -12.57 -2.21
N VAL A 98 -19.74 -11.99 -3.25
CA VAL A 98 -21.13 -12.12 -3.64
C VAL A 98 -21.20 -12.59 -5.09
N ASP A 99 -21.96 -13.65 -5.33
CA ASP A 99 -22.29 -14.10 -6.68
C ASP A 99 -23.61 -13.44 -7.10
N GLY A 100 -23.62 -12.85 -8.30
CA GLY A 100 -24.79 -12.33 -9.01
C GLY A 100 -24.92 -12.93 -10.40
N LYS A 101 -25.92 -12.48 -11.17
CA LYS A 101 -26.06 -12.81 -12.59
C LYS A 101 -26.06 -11.54 -13.42
N ASP A 102 -25.40 -11.55 -14.58
CA ASP A 102 -25.56 -10.52 -15.61
C ASP A 102 -26.84 -10.76 -16.45
N SER A 103 -27.07 -9.91 -17.45
CA SER A 103 -28.18 -10.05 -18.40
C SER A 103 -28.23 -11.39 -19.11
N ASP A 104 -27.07 -11.93 -19.40
CA ASP A 104 -26.92 -13.14 -20.18
C ASP A 104 -27.06 -14.38 -19.27
N GLY A 105 -27.30 -14.16 -17.98
CA GLY A 105 -27.46 -15.19 -16.96
C GLY A 105 -26.14 -15.78 -16.46
N ASN A 106 -24.99 -15.24 -16.90
CA ASN A 106 -23.68 -15.67 -16.44
C ASN A 106 -23.44 -15.23 -15.00
N VAL A 107 -22.72 -16.05 -14.24
CA VAL A 107 -22.39 -15.73 -12.85
C VAL A 107 -21.31 -14.67 -12.81
N VAL A 108 -21.64 -13.49 -12.28
CA VAL A 108 -20.70 -12.41 -12.03
C VAL A 108 -20.32 -12.38 -10.55
N LYS A 109 -19.04 -12.18 -10.27
CA LYS A 109 -18.52 -12.05 -8.91
C LYS A 109 -18.34 -10.60 -8.53
N LEU A 110 -18.81 -10.25 -7.34
CA LEU A 110 -18.72 -8.92 -6.76
C LEU A 110 -18.19 -9.02 -5.33
N VAL A 111 -17.80 -7.89 -4.77
CA VAL A 111 -17.57 -7.74 -3.33
C VAL A 111 -18.61 -6.78 -2.76
N CYS A 112 -19.26 -7.18 -1.67
CA CYS A 112 -20.13 -6.33 -0.89
C CYS A 112 -19.44 -5.98 0.43
N LYS A 113 -19.19 -4.69 0.66
CA LYS A 113 -18.74 -4.13 1.94
C LYS A 113 -19.93 -3.51 2.67
N THR A 114 -19.95 -3.67 3.99
CA THR A 114 -20.86 -2.96 4.88
C THR A 114 -20.11 -2.61 6.17
N SER A 115 -20.44 -1.48 6.78
CA SER A 115 -19.73 -0.96 7.94
C SER A 115 -20.59 -0.96 9.21
N PHE A 116 -19.93 -0.80 10.36
CA PHE A 116 -20.58 -0.78 11.68
C PHE A 116 -20.93 0.61 12.21
N ARG A 117 -20.48 1.65 11.50
CA ARG A 117 -20.60 3.07 11.83
C ARG A 117 -20.93 3.81 10.53
N SER A 118 -21.41 5.05 10.55
CA SER A 118 -21.75 5.84 9.35
C SER A 118 -20.57 6.20 8.42
N GLN A 119 -19.55 5.33 8.31
CA GLN A 119 -18.32 5.51 7.53
C GLN A 119 -18.44 4.99 6.10
N MET A 120 -19.39 4.09 5.81
CA MET A 120 -19.56 3.54 4.46
C MET A 120 -20.01 4.59 3.44
N GLU A 121 -20.76 5.62 3.87
CA GLU A 121 -21.15 6.73 3.00
C GLU A 121 -19.90 7.47 2.50
N ALA A 122 -18.99 7.84 3.41
CA ALA A 122 -17.74 8.51 3.03
C ALA A 122 -16.87 7.64 2.11
N GLU A 123 -16.73 6.33 2.39
CA GLU A 123 -16.00 5.41 1.50
C GLU A 123 -16.62 5.35 0.11
N LYS A 124 -17.95 5.28 0.04
CA LYS A 124 -18.70 5.26 -1.23
C LYS A 124 -18.52 6.56 -2.02
N ASP A 125 -18.53 7.71 -1.35
CA ASP A 125 -18.26 9.00 -1.99
C ASP A 125 -16.85 9.03 -2.60
N MET A 126 -15.84 8.48 -1.90
CA MET A 126 -14.49 8.38 -2.46
C MET A 126 -14.46 7.48 -3.70
N HIS A 127 -15.19 6.37 -3.73
CA HIS A 127 -15.30 5.54 -4.93
C HIS A 127 -16.02 6.26 -6.09
N ILE A 128 -16.99 7.13 -5.81
CA ILE A 128 -17.67 7.96 -6.82
C ILE A 128 -16.69 9.00 -7.39
N LEU A 129 -15.87 9.62 -6.55
CA LEU A 129 -14.80 10.53 -7.00
C LEU A 129 -13.77 9.83 -7.89
N MET A 130 -13.53 8.54 -7.65
CA MET A 130 -12.55 7.73 -8.37
C MET A 130 -13.16 6.89 -9.51
N ALA A 131 -14.43 7.12 -9.86
CA ALA A 131 -15.09 6.38 -10.91
C ALA A 131 -14.38 6.57 -12.26
N GLY A 132 -14.13 5.46 -12.96
CA GLY A 132 -13.41 5.41 -14.22
C GLY A 132 -11.88 5.30 -14.08
N ALA A 133 -11.31 5.44 -12.89
CA ALA A 133 -9.87 5.25 -12.69
C ALA A 133 -9.47 3.76 -12.74
N ARG A 134 -8.80 3.32 -13.80
CA ARG A 134 -8.48 1.90 -14.03
C ARG A 134 -7.65 1.24 -12.92
N HIS A 135 -6.75 1.98 -12.27
CA HIS A 135 -5.87 1.44 -11.22
C HIS A 135 -6.39 1.67 -9.79
N ILE A 136 -7.65 2.09 -9.66
CA ILE A 136 -8.39 2.11 -8.40
C ILE A 136 -9.53 1.10 -8.50
N VAL A 137 -9.79 0.37 -7.42
CA VAL A 137 -10.90 -0.59 -7.39
C VAL A 137 -12.22 0.14 -7.61
N GLN A 138 -12.97 -0.32 -8.61
CA GLN A 138 -14.19 0.34 -9.05
C GLN A 138 -15.42 -0.11 -8.27
N ARG A 139 -16.29 0.86 -7.99
CA ARG A 139 -17.65 0.61 -7.54
C ARG A 139 -18.45 -0.04 -8.66
N VAL A 140 -19.33 -0.96 -8.28
CA VAL A 140 -20.29 -1.60 -9.18
C VAL A 140 -21.69 -1.14 -8.82
N VAL A 141 -22.33 -0.41 -9.74
CA VAL A 141 -23.75 -0.06 -9.69
C VAL A 141 -24.58 -1.26 -10.14
N LEU A 142 -25.49 -1.71 -9.27
CA LEU A 142 -26.31 -2.91 -9.48
C LEU A 142 -27.52 -2.68 -10.42
N GLY A 143 -27.83 -1.43 -10.79
CA GLY A 143 -29.08 -1.05 -11.46
C GLY A 143 -28.94 -0.24 -12.75
N GLY A 144 -28.09 -0.68 -13.69
CA GLY A 144 -27.86 -0.04 -15.00
C GLY A 144 -28.51 -0.74 -16.20
N ASP A 145 -28.61 -0.02 -17.33
CA ASP A 145 -29.40 -0.30 -18.54
C ASP A 145 -29.28 -1.74 -19.09
N LEU A 146 -30.37 -2.50 -18.96
CA LEU A 146 -30.64 -3.74 -19.70
C LEU A 146 -32.14 -3.87 -19.95
N GLU A 147 -32.48 -4.27 -21.18
CA GLU A 147 -33.84 -4.42 -21.69
C GLU A 147 -34.60 -5.56 -20.99
N LEU A 148 -35.92 -5.44 -21.07
CA LEU A 148 -36.96 -6.11 -20.30
C LEU A 148 -36.91 -7.64 -20.40
N ASP A 149 -36.33 -8.30 -19.39
CA ASP A 149 -36.66 -9.70 -19.02
C ASP A 149 -36.38 -10.06 -17.54
N GLU A 150 -35.76 -9.17 -16.73
CA GLU A 150 -35.68 -9.37 -15.27
C GLU A 150 -37.06 -9.17 -14.61
N VAL A 151 -37.34 -9.95 -13.57
CA VAL A 151 -38.49 -9.69 -12.69
C VAL A 151 -38.30 -8.30 -12.09
N GLU A 152 -39.10 -7.31 -12.52
CA GLU A 152 -39.05 -5.89 -12.10
C GLU A 152 -38.79 -5.68 -10.60
N ARG A 153 -39.26 -6.60 -9.75
CA ARG A 153 -39.00 -6.64 -8.31
C ARG A 153 -37.51 -6.74 -7.95
N GLU A 154 -36.73 -7.58 -8.62
CA GLU A 154 -35.29 -7.74 -8.37
C GLU A 154 -34.54 -6.47 -8.77
N ARG A 155 -34.89 -5.85 -9.90
CA ARG A 155 -34.31 -4.57 -10.35
C ARG A 155 -34.57 -3.44 -9.35
N ILE A 156 -35.81 -3.29 -8.89
CA ILE A 156 -36.16 -2.30 -7.86
C ILE A 156 -35.39 -2.58 -6.56
N ALA A 157 -35.26 -3.85 -6.17
CA ALA A 157 -34.51 -4.22 -4.98
C ALA A 157 -33.01 -3.91 -5.12
N LYS A 158 -32.39 -4.20 -6.27
CA LYS A 158 -30.99 -3.86 -6.57
C LYS A 158 -30.77 -2.35 -6.52
N SER A 159 -31.64 -1.56 -7.13
CA SER A 159 -31.57 -0.09 -7.11
C SER A 159 -31.70 0.47 -5.69
N LYS A 160 -32.66 0.00 -4.89
CA LYS A 160 -32.81 0.40 -3.48
C LYS A 160 -31.60 0.04 -2.63
N LEU A 161 -31.02 -1.13 -2.88
CA LEU A 161 -29.86 -1.61 -2.15
C LEU A 161 -28.61 -0.79 -2.50
N ASP A 162 -28.42 -0.47 -3.77
CA ASP A 162 -27.32 0.35 -4.24
C ASP A 162 -27.48 1.82 -3.83
N ALA A 163 -28.70 2.32 -3.68
CA ALA A 163 -28.97 3.64 -3.08
C ALA A 163 -28.69 3.68 -1.57
N SER A 164 -28.55 2.52 -0.91
CA SER A 164 -28.18 2.46 0.50
C SER A 164 -26.81 3.09 0.75
N ARG A 165 -26.72 3.85 1.84
CA ARG A 165 -25.48 4.48 2.32
C ARG A 165 -24.62 3.52 3.16
N ASP A 166 -25.20 2.40 3.58
CA ASP A 166 -24.55 1.43 4.48
C ASP A 166 -23.90 0.24 3.74
N MET A 167 -23.99 0.22 2.41
CA MET A 167 -23.46 -0.84 1.57
C MET A 167 -22.72 -0.26 0.36
N LEU A 168 -21.64 -0.93 0.01
CA LEU A 168 -20.83 -0.63 -1.16
C LEU A 168 -20.57 -1.93 -1.91
N PHE A 169 -20.82 -1.89 -3.21
CA PHE A 169 -20.48 -2.98 -4.13
C PHE A 169 -19.28 -2.55 -4.94
N ILE A 170 -18.27 -3.42 -5.03
CA ILE A 170 -17.05 -3.19 -5.81
C ILE A 170 -16.71 -4.43 -6.63
N GLU A 171 -15.88 -4.23 -7.65
CA GLU A 171 -15.39 -5.31 -8.50
C GLU A 171 -14.60 -6.35 -7.69
N PHE A 172 -14.67 -7.61 -8.13
CA PHE A 172 -13.99 -8.71 -7.47
C PHE A 172 -12.58 -8.92 -8.01
N MET A 173 -11.58 -8.84 -7.11
CA MET A 173 -10.16 -9.02 -7.45
C MET A 173 -9.71 -10.45 -7.11
N ARG A 174 -9.68 -11.31 -8.13
CA ARG A 174 -9.59 -12.78 -7.97
C ARG A 174 -8.32 -13.27 -7.26
N ARG A 175 -7.19 -12.57 -7.39
CA ARG A 175 -5.89 -12.98 -6.81
C ARG A 175 -5.67 -12.45 -5.39
N GLY A 176 -6.65 -11.73 -4.83
CA GLY A 176 -6.58 -11.21 -3.47
C GLY A 176 -5.62 -10.03 -3.34
N ASP A 177 -5.03 -9.87 -2.17
CA ASP A 177 -4.16 -8.75 -1.81
C ASP A 177 -2.65 -9.02 -2.03
N LEU A 178 -1.88 -7.95 -2.16
CA LEU A 178 -0.44 -7.99 -2.36
C LEU A 178 0.33 -8.42 -1.09
N GLU A 179 -0.22 -8.20 0.12
CA GLU A 179 0.37 -8.66 1.40
C GLU A 179 0.57 -10.18 1.41
N ARG A 180 -0.45 -10.95 0.98
CA ARG A 180 -0.35 -12.42 0.86
C ARG A 180 0.73 -12.85 -0.12
N SER A 181 0.82 -12.16 -1.26
CA SER A 181 1.78 -12.45 -2.30
C SER A 181 3.22 -12.17 -1.84
N LEU A 182 3.42 -11.04 -1.15
CA LEU A 182 4.68 -10.68 -0.50
C LEU A 182 5.06 -11.72 0.57
N ALA A 183 4.14 -12.12 1.45
CA ALA A 183 4.41 -13.12 2.48
C ALA A 183 4.81 -14.48 1.87
N LYS A 184 4.18 -14.86 0.76
CA LYS A 184 4.52 -16.09 0.03
C LYS A 184 5.90 -16.01 -0.61
N ALA A 185 6.22 -14.90 -1.29
CA ALA A 185 7.53 -14.64 -1.87
C ALA A 185 8.64 -14.66 -0.80
N ALA A 186 8.44 -13.96 0.33
CA ALA A 186 9.35 -13.95 1.47
C ALA A 186 9.56 -15.36 2.06
N SER A 187 8.47 -16.10 2.28
CA SER A 187 8.55 -17.45 2.87
C SER A 187 9.23 -18.49 1.97
N SER A 188 9.21 -18.27 0.66
CA SER A 188 9.87 -19.11 -0.34
C SER A 188 11.21 -18.55 -0.80
N ASN A 189 11.68 -17.47 -0.18
CA ASN A 189 12.87 -16.70 -0.56
C ASN A 189 12.96 -16.44 -2.08
N THR A 190 11.80 -16.24 -2.72
CA THR A 190 11.71 -16.00 -4.17
C THR A 190 11.58 -14.50 -4.39
N ARG A 191 12.58 -13.88 -5.03
CA ARG A 191 12.56 -12.45 -5.35
C ARG A 191 11.64 -12.16 -6.54
N PHE A 192 11.02 -10.98 -6.51
CA PHE A 192 10.24 -10.48 -7.64
C PHE A 192 11.17 -10.15 -8.82
N PRO A 193 10.85 -10.58 -10.06
CA PRO A 193 11.58 -10.17 -11.25
C PRO A 193 11.57 -8.64 -11.46
N ASN A 194 12.64 -8.09 -12.04
CA ASN A 194 12.76 -6.64 -12.26
C ASN A 194 11.62 -6.09 -13.12
N TYR A 195 11.28 -6.75 -14.23
CA TYR A 195 10.14 -6.34 -15.05
C TYR A 195 8.83 -6.31 -14.27
N LEU A 196 8.55 -7.34 -13.45
CA LEU A 196 7.38 -7.37 -12.59
C LEU A 196 7.36 -6.22 -11.58
N LEU A 197 8.50 -5.93 -10.93
CA LEU A 197 8.60 -4.81 -9.98
C LEU A 197 8.30 -3.47 -10.66
N TRP A 198 8.85 -3.23 -11.86
CA TRP A 198 8.55 -2.03 -12.62
C TRP A 198 7.07 -1.94 -13.02
N LYS A 199 6.44 -3.04 -13.43
CA LYS A 199 5.01 -3.07 -13.78
C LYS A 199 4.11 -2.86 -12.55
N ILE A 200 4.47 -3.42 -11.40
CA ILE A 200 3.78 -3.14 -10.14
C ILE A 200 3.89 -1.65 -9.81
N PHE A 201 5.08 -1.07 -9.91
CA PHE A 201 5.24 0.36 -9.66
C PHE A 201 4.44 1.20 -10.65
N ASP A 202 4.40 0.83 -11.93
CA ASP A 202 3.59 1.52 -12.94
C ASP A 202 2.10 1.55 -12.59
N CYS A 203 1.54 0.40 -12.18
CA CYS A 203 0.15 0.30 -11.74
C CYS A 203 -0.13 1.23 -10.55
N LEU A 204 0.72 1.16 -9.52
CA LEU A 204 0.53 1.94 -8.29
C LEU A 204 0.73 3.44 -8.54
N PHE A 205 1.68 3.81 -9.39
CA PHE A 205 1.89 5.19 -9.79
C PHE A 205 0.68 5.75 -10.55
N LYS A 206 0.07 4.98 -11.46
CA LYS A 206 -1.18 5.37 -12.12
C LYS A 206 -2.32 5.57 -11.12
N GLY A 207 -2.42 4.74 -10.09
CA GLY A 207 -3.32 4.99 -8.96
C GLY A 207 -3.00 6.29 -8.19
N VAL A 208 -1.73 6.65 -8.01
CA VAL A 208 -1.33 7.96 -7.44
C VAL A 208 -1.75 9.12 -8.35
N VAL A 209 -1.54 9.00 -9.67
CA VAL A 209 -2.02 9.99 -10.66
C VAL A 209 -3.53 10.12 -10.60
N ALA A 210 -4.25 9.01 -10.44
CA ALA A 210 -5.69 9.01 -10.29
C ALA A 210 -6.13 9.86 -9.09
N MET A 211 -5.55 9.59 -7.93
CA MET A 211 -5.86 10.28 -6.68
C MET A 211 -5.37 11.74 -6.65
N ALA A 212 -4.36 12.09 -7.46
CA ALA A 212 -3.94 13.48 -7.66
C ALA A 212 -4.98 14.30 -8.43
N LEU A 213 -5.84 13.65 -9.21
CA LEU A 213 -6.87 14.26 -10.07
C LEU A 213 -8.24 13.62 -9.81
N PRO A 214 -8.82 13.79 -8.60
CA PRO A 214 -10.13 13.22 -8.29
C PRO A 214 -11.19 13.75 -9.27
N LYS A 215 -12.12 12.89 -9.70
CA LYS A 215 -13.11 13.13 -10.77
C LYS A 215 -12.52 13.24 -12.19
N GLY A 216 -11.20 13.15 -12.37
CA GLY A 216 -10.55 13.32 -13.67
C GLY A 216 -10.83 12.21 -14.70
N TRP A 217 -11.43 11.10 -14.27
CA TRP A 217 -11.60 9.88 -15.07
C TRP A 217 -13.05 9.53 -15.38
N ASN A 218 -14.02 10.34 -14.91
CA ASN A 218 -15.40 10.20 -15.36
C ASN A 218 -15.63 10.99 -16.66
N ASN A 219 -15.46 10.32 -17.80
CA ASN A 219 -15.61 10.90 -19.13
C ASN A 219 -17.03 10.80 -19.71
N THR A 220 -17.98 10.15 -19.02
CA THR A 220 -19.22 9.68 -19.65
C THR A 220 -20.41 10.63 -19.62
N PHE A 221 -20.29 11.84 -19.06
CA PHE A 221 -21.43 12.72 -18.68
C PHE A 221 -22.49 12.05 -17.79
N ARG A 222 -22.34 10.75 -17.45
CA ARG A 222 -23.24 10.01 -16.57
C ARG A 222 -22.80 10.22 -15.12
N ASP A 223 -23.79 10.24 -14.24
CA ASP A 223 -23.56 10.34 -12.80
C ASP A 223 -23.01 9.00 -12.26
N PRO A 224 -21.78 8.94 -11.74
CA PRO A 224 -21.22 7.70 -11.18
C PRO A 224 -21.94 7.19 -9.94
N MET A 225 -22.82 7.99 -9.34
CA MET A 225 -23.75 7.53 -8.32
C MET A 225 -24.72 6.47 -8.89
N HIS A 226 -25.13 6.64 -10.15
CA HIS A 226 -26.20 5.87 -10.78
C HIS A 226 -25.76 4.99 -11.94
N TYR A 227 -24.52 5.15 -12.43
CA TYR A 227 -24.01 4.40 -13.57
C TYR A 227 -22.60 3.88 -13.35
N ASN A 228 -22.32 2.70 -13.90
CA ASN A 228 -20.95 2.21 -14.03
C ASN A 228 -20.21 3.08 -15.06
N VAL A 229 -19.05 3.60 -14.68
CA VAL A 229 -18.20 4.41 -15.56
C VAL A 229 -17.15 3.49 -16.19
N PRO A 230 -17.01 3.47 -17.53
CA PRO A 230 -15.91 2.81 -18.21
C PRO A 230 -14.56 3.26 -17.66
N GLN A 231 -13.65 2.30 -17.50
CA GLN A 231 -12.34 2.57 -16.94
C GLN A 231 -11.37 3.06 -18.02
N GLU A 232 -10.59 4.09 -17.69
CA GLU A 232 -9.52 4.61 -18.52
C GLU A 232 -8.18 4.52 -17.81
N THR A 233 -7.12 4.23 -18.56
CA THR A 233 -5.76 4.23 -18.03
C THR A 233 -5.35 5.66 -17.66
N GLU A 234 -4.80 5.80 -16.47
CA GLU A 234 -4.42 7.09 -15.94
C GLU A 234 -3.12 7.59 -16.58
N GLU A 235 -3.22 8.72 -17.26
CA GLU A 235 -2.10 9.45 -17.81
C GLU A 235 -1.82 10.70 -16.98
N HIS A 236 -0.55 11.00 -16.75
CA HIS A 236 -0.18 12.27 -16.15
C HIS A 236 -0.58 13.43 -17.08
N ARG A 237 -1.50 14.26 -16.59
CA ARG A 237 -1.99 15.47 -17.27
C ARG A 237 -1.68 16.69 -16.40
N SER A 238 -1.34 17.82 -17.01
CA SER A 238 -1.09 19.09 -16.31
C SER A 238 -2.36 19.77 -15.79
N LEU A 239 -3.33 18.99 -15.32
CA LEU A 239 -4.59 19.50 -14.77
C LEU A 239 -4.38 19.89 -13.32
N VAL A 240 -4.95 21.03 -12.93
CA VAL A 240 -4.94 21.51 -11.54
C VAL A 240 -6.34 21.34 -10.98
N PHE A 241 -6.47 20.49 -9.96
CA PHE A 241 -7.69 20.38 -9.16
C PHE A 241 -7.47 21.08 -7.81
N PRO A 242 -8.52 21.67 -7.21
CA PRO A 242 -8.39 22.42 -5.96
C PRO A 242 -7.99 21.53 -4.77
N GLY A 243 -8.11 20.21 -4.87
CA GLY A 243 -7.67 19.27 -3.86
C GLY A 243 -7.23 17.93 -4.45
N THR A 244 -6.45 17.19 -3.67
CA THR A 244 -6.00 15.84 -4.03
C THR A 244 -6.53 14.82 -3.05
N LEU A 245 -6.85 13.63 -3.51
CA LEU A 245 -7.27 12.53 -2.65
C LEU A 245 -6.02 11.90 -2.00
N VAL A 246 -5.95 11.91 -0.67
CA VAL A 246 -4.89 11.22 0.09
C VAL A 246 -5.48 9.99 0.74
N HIS A 247 -4.85 8.83 0.54
CA HIS A 247 -5.38 7.53 0.97
C HIS A 247 -5.24 7.29 2.48
N PHE A 248 -4.15 7.77 3.07
CA PHE A 248 -3.72 7.57 4.48
C PHE A 248 -3.46 6.14 4.94
N ASP A 249 -4.10 5.13 4.35
CA ASP A 249 -3.90 3.71 4.68
C ASP A 249 -3.37 2.87 3.51
N LEU A 250 -2.49 3.41 2.68
CA LEU A 250 -1.96 2.66 1.54
C LEU A 250 -0.83 1.72 1.99
N ASP A 251 -1.06 0.42 1.86
CA ASP A 251 -0.10 -0.64 2.19
C ASP A 251 -0.40 -1.91 1.36
N PRO A 252 0.45 -2.97 1.41
CA PRO A 252 0.25 -4.17 0.59
C PRO A 252 -1.10 -4.87 0.78
N GLN A 253 -1.77 -4.72 1.93
CA GLN A 253 -3.09 -5.30 2.16
C GLN A 253 -4.19 -4.60 1.37
N ASN A 254 -4.01 -3.31 1.09
CA ASN A 254 -4.95 -2.45 0.39
C ASN A 254 -4.60 -2.30 -1.11
N ILE A 255 -3.76 -3.20 -1.63
CA ILE A 255 -3.46 -3.34 -3.06
C ILE A 255 -3.97 -4.71 -3.49
N LEU A 256 -4.96 -4.72 -4.37
CA LEU A 256 -5.60 -5.93 -4.87
C LEU A 256 -5.10 -6.29 -6.27
N ILE A 257 -5.07 -7.59 -6.55
CA ILE A 257 -4.54 -8.16 -7.79
C ILE A 257 -5.69 -8.75 -8.61
N GLY A 258 -5.83 -8.24 -9.83
CA GLY A 258 -6.90 -8.57 -10.76
C GLY A 258 -6.54 -9.72 -11.69
N ASP A 259 -7.13 -9.70 -12.88
CA ASP A 259 -6.76 -10.57 -13.99
C ASP A 259 -5.80 -9.85 -14.94
N CYS A 260 -5.14 -10.60 -15.82
CA CYS A 260 -4.50 -10.04 -17.00
C CYS A 260 -5.60 -9.59 -17.98
N ASP A 261 -5.34 -8.56 -18.78
CA ASP A 261 -6.23 -8.14 -19.85
C ASP A 261 -5.65 -8.38 -21.24
N GLU A 262 -6.50 -8.27 -22.26
CA GLU A 262 -6.13 -8.46 -23.67
C GLU A 262 -5.30 -7.28 -24.22
N GLY A 263 -5.02 -6.27 -23.40
CA GLY A 263 -4.26 -5.09 -23.78
C GLY A 263 -2.77 -5.23 -23.47
N TRP A 264 -1.95 -4.40 -24.14
CA TRP A 264 -0.50 -4.36 -23.92
C TRP A 264 -0.10 -4.04 -22.46
N GLU A 265 -0.99 -3.35 -21.73
CA GLU A 265 -0.68 -2.86 -20.39
C GLU A 265 -0.61 -3.99 -19.36
N HIS A 266 -1.55 -4.94 -19.36
CA HIS A 266 -1.63 -6.00 -18.36
C HIS A 266 -1.71 -7.40 -18.98
N GLU A 267 -1.16 -7.60 -20.19
CA GLU A 267 -1.06 -8.90 -20.87
C GLU A 267 -0.23 -9.93 -20.08
N ILE A 268 0.90 -9.48 -19.52
CA ILE A 268 1.90 -10.34 -18.87
C ILE A 268 1.77 -10.32 -17.34
N VAL A 269 1.47 -9.16 -16.79
CA VAL A 269 1.36 -8.91 -15.35
C VAL A 269 -0.09 -8.55 -15.06
N PRO A 270 -0.77 -9.23 -14.13
CA PRO A 270 -2.15 -8.89 -13.79
C PRO A 270 -2.23 -7.48 -13.25
N ILE A 271 -3.33 -6.78 -13.52
CA ILE A 271 -3.52 -5.42 -13.02
C ILE A 271 -3.50 -5.38 -11.50
N LEU A 272 -2.79 -4.41 -10.93
CA LEU A 272 -2.85 -4.10 -9.51
C LEU A 272 -3.66 -2.83 -9.30
N LYS A 273 -4.61 -2.88 -8.38
CA LYS A 273 -5.47 -1.73 -8.06
C LYS A 273 -5.40 -1.38 -6.59
N ILE A 274 -5.40 -0.09 -6.31
CA ILE A 274 -5.53 0.45 -4.95
C ILE A 274 -6.98 0.29 -4.50
N ALA A 275 -7.18 -0.18 -3.27
CA ALA A 275 -8.47 -0.50 -2.69
C ALA A 275 -8.61 0.09 -1.29
N ASP A 276 -9.83 0.04 -0.76
CA ASP A 276 -10.16 0.47 0.60
C ASP A 276 -9.95 1.98 0.85
N LEU A 277 -10.86 2.77 0.28
CA LEU A 277 -10.82 4.23 0.39
C LEU A 277 -11.48 4.75 1.69
N GLY A 278 -11.72 3.88 2.68
CA GLY A 278 -12.50 4.23 3.88
C GLY A 278 -11.83 5.24 4.82
N LEU A 279 -10.52 5.46 4.68
CA LEU A 279 -9.75 6.48 5.40
C LEU A 279 -9.29 7.63 4.49
N SER A 280 -9.61 7.57 3.20
CA SER A 280 -9.19 8.56 2.22
C SER A 280 -9.90 9.89 2.44
N ARG A 281 -9.20 11.00 2.15
CA ARG A 281 -9.76 12.35 2.26
C ARG A 281 -9.27 13.24 1.14
N VAL A 282 -10.14 14.12 0.66
CA VAL A 282 -9.74 15.19 -0.25
C VAL A 282 -9.03 16.26 0.58
N VAL A 283 -7.75 16.46 0.31
CA VAL A 283 -6.94 17.50 0.94
C VAL A 283 -6.95 18.72 0.03
N ASP A 284 -7.82 19.67 0.36
CA ASP A 284 -8.00 20.96 -0.31
C ASP A 284 -7.63 22.12 0.66
N PRO A 285 -7.70 23.39 0.24
CA PRO A 285 -7.41 24.52 1.13
C PRO A 285 -8.30 24.57 2.38
N GLU A 286 -9.56 24.12 2.30
CA GLU A 286 -10.49 24.14 3.43
C GLU A 286 -10.04 23.14 4.50
N LEU A 287 -9.77 21.89 4.12
CA LEU A 287 -9.27 20.88 5.05
C LEU A 287 -7.90 21.29 5.62
N LYS A 288 -7.03 21.92 4.81
CA LYS A 288 -5.72 22.38 5.29
C LYS A 288 -5.80 23.48 6.34
N ALA A 289 -6.81 24.33 6.27
CA ALA A 289 -7.07 25.39 7.25
C ALA A 289 -7.77 24.85 8.52
N ASP A 290 -8.42 23.69 8.45
CA ASP A 290 -9.06 23.06 9.60
C ASP A 290 -8.03 22.35 10.50
N VAL A 291 -7.79 22.95 11.67
CA VAL A 291 -6.85 22.42 12.68
C VAL A 291 -7.26 21.01 13.11
N ASP A 292 -8.52 20.78 13.48
CA ASP A 292 -8.96 19.52 14.04
C ASP A 292 -8.87 18.39 13.01
N GLU A 293 -9.22 18.67 11.75
CA GLU A 293 -9.12 17.70 10.67
C GLU A 293 -7.67 17.39 10.28
N MET A 294 -6.78 18.39 10.29
CA MET A 294 -5.34 18.18 10.04
C MET A 294 -4.68 17.33 11.15
N TRP A 295 -4.98 17.63 12.40
CA TRP A 295 -4.53 16.84 13.56
C TRP A 295 -5.19 15.46 13.61
N GLY A 296 -6.43 15.33 13.14
CA GLY A 296 -7.12 14.06 12.91
C GLY A 296 -6.38 13.18 11.90
N SER A 297 -6.03 13.75 10.75
CA SER A 297 -5.34 13.09 9.62
C SER A 297 -3.95 12.58 10.02
N ARG A 298 -3.29 13.23 11.00
CA ARG A 298 -2.04 12.75 11.60
C ARG A 298 -2.13 11.31 12.14
N ARG A 299 -3.31 10.90 12.61
CA ARG A 299 -3.55 9.58 13.22
C ARG A 299 -4.20 8.57 12.26
N ALA A 300 -4.49 8.97 11.03
CA ALA A 300 -5.16 8.13 10.06
C ALA A 300 -4.23 7.02 9.53
N GLY A 301 -4.76 5.81 9.39
CA GLY A 301 -4.05 4.66 8.83
C GLY A 301 -3.27 3.82 9.86
N LYS A 302 -2.61 2.78 9.36
CA LYS A 302 -1.84 1.84 10.18
C LYS A 302 -0.54 2.46 10.72
N PRO A 303 -0.21 2.28 12.02
CA PRO A 303 0.97 2.89 12.65
C PRO A 303 2.31 2.61 11.96
N LYS A 304 2.43 1.46 11.30
CA LYS A 304 3.64 1.02 10.57
C LYS A 304 3.77 1.64 9.18
N TYR A 305 2.70 2.22 8.64
CA TYR A 305 2.63 2.78 7.27
C TYR A 305 2.39 4.29 7.23
N LEU A 306 2.33 4.95 8.40
CA LEU A 306 2.26 6.40 8.48
C LEU A 306 3.39 7.08 7.69
N THR A 307 3.15 8.26 7.15
CA THR A 307 4.16 9.01 6.39
C THR A 307 4.87 10.05 7.27
N PRO A 308 6.02 10.60 6.85
CA PRO A 308 6.73 11.64 7.59
C PRO A 308 5.81 12.83 7.94
N GLU A 309 4.91 13.18 7.03
CA GLU A 309 3.90 14.21 7.25
C GLU A 309 2.99 13.93 8.46
N GLN A 310 2.84 12.67 8.88
CA GLN A 310 2.03 12.25 10.03
C GLN A 310 2.86 12.07 11.32
N PHE A 311 4.08 11.53 11.25
CA PHE A 311 4.80 11.10 12.46
C PHE A 311 6.01 11.96 12.85
N THR A 312 6.41 12.92 12.01
CA THR A 312 7.62 13.72 12.27
C THR A 312 7.56 14.51 13.57
N GLU A 313 8.73 14.83 14.11
CA GLU A 313 8.88 15.66 15.31
C GLU A 313 8.54 17.12 15.07
N GLU A 314 8.41 17.54 13.82
CA GLU A 314 7.94 18.88 13.44
C GLU A 314 6.58 19.22 14.06
N TRP A 315 5.71 18.20 14.22
CA TRP A 315 4.44 18.35 14.94
C TRP A 315 4.56 18.81 16.39
N ASP A 316 5.72 18.62 17.02
CA ASP A 316 5.96 19.04 18.41
C ASP A 316 6.11 20.57 18.52
N PHE A 317 6.22 21.27 17.38
CA PHE A 317 6.47 22.71 17.28
C PHE A 317 5.31 23.50 16.66
N ILE A 318 4.30 22.82 16.10
CA ILE A 318 3.13 23.43 15.47
C ILE A 318 2.03 23.67 16.52
N LYS A 319 1.40 24.85 16.50
CA LYS A 319 0.36 25.24 17.46
C LYS A 319 -1.07 25.12 16.91
N GLY A 320 -1.24 25.34 15.61
CA GLY A 320 -2.50 25.39 14.89
C GLY A 320 -2.47 24.52 13.63
N ALA A 321 -2.95 25.06 12.52
CA ALA A 321 -2.94 24.36 11.24
C ALA A 321 -1.52 24.43 10.64
N PRO A 322 -0.93 23.30 10.20
CA PRO A 322 0.41 23.29 9.63
C PRO A 322 0.61 24.26 8.46
N VAL A 323 -0.44 24.52 7.66
CA VAL A 323 -0.38 25.44 6.52
C VAL A 323 -0.14 26.90 6.92
N ASP A 324 -0.67 27.32 8.07
CA ASP A 324 -0.57 28.70 8.55
C ASP A 324 0.81 28.98 9.16
N GLU A 325 1.44 27.94 9.71
CA GLU A 325 2.75 28.02 10.36
C GLU A 325 3.91 27.64 9.41
N ALA A 326 3.63 27.04 8.25
CA ALA A 326 4.61 26.68 7.23
C ALA A 326 5.30 27.88 6.56
N ALA A 327 4.79 29.10 6.75
CA ALA A 327 5.43 30.33 6.29
C ALA A 327 6.63 30.75 7.17
N ASP A 328 6.75 30.22 8.38
CA ASP A 328 7.94 30.41 9.21
C ASP A 328 9.05 29.47 8.72
N SER A 329 10.13 30.03 8.18
CA SER A 329 11.32 29.26 7.76
C SER A 329 11.94 28.42 8.88
N ASN A 330 11.59 28.66 10.15
CA ASN A 330 12.01 27.90 11.31
C ASN A 330 11.12 26.69 11.62
N ILE A 331 9.96 26.55 10.98
CA ILE A 331 9.04 25.41 11.08
C ILE A 331 9.19 24.62 9.79
N ALA A 332 9.67 23.38 9.91
CA ALA A 332 9.94 22.57 8.73
C ALA A 332 8.64 22.18 8.00
N ASN A 333 8.80 21.90 6.72
CA ASN A 333 7.73 21.81 5.72
C ASN A 333 7.27 20.36 5.46
N THR A 334 7.42 19.47 6.44
CA THR A 334 7.02 18.06 6.34
C THR A 334 5.72 17.80 7.08
N ALA A 335 5.61 18.18 8.37
CA ALA A 335 4.44 17.90 9.19
C ALA A 335 3.16 18.48 8.57
N GLY A 336 2.14 17.63 8.41
CA GLY A 336 0.85 18.02 7.84
C GLY A 336 0.90 18.45 6.38
N ASN A 337 2.03 18.33 5.68
CA ASN A 337 2.12 18.70 4.28
C ASN A 337 1.56 17.60 3.37
N TYR A 338 0.27 17.26 3.56
CA TYR A 338 -0.41 16.20 2.82
C TYR A 338 -0.74 16.63 1.39
N ASN A 339 -0.49 15.73 0.44
CA ASN A 339 -0.90 15.85 -0.98
C ASN A 339 -0.69 14.51 -1.70
N TRP A 340 -0.75 14.49 -3.04
CA TRP A 340 -0.46 13.30 -3.87
C TRP A 340 0.89 12.64 -3.55
N TRP A 341 1.89 13.43 -3.15
CA TRP A 341 3.21 12.91 -2.77
C TRP A 341 3.17 12.06 -1.50
N THR A 342 2.16 12.20 -0.65
CA THR A 342 1.93 11.37 0.52
C THR A 342 1.57 9.95 0.07
N ASN A 343 0.72 9.81 -0.94
CA ASN A 343 0.42 8.51 -1.56
C ASN A 343 1.68 7.93 -2.24
N LEU A 344 2.46 8.75 -2.95
CA LEU A 344 3.71 8.31 -3.59
C LEU A 344 4.72 7.74 -2.58
N TYR A 345 4.81 8.34 -1.39
CA TYR A 345 5.65 7.82 -0.32
C TYR A 345 5.19 6.44 0.17
N GLN A 346 3.89 6.24 0.34
CA GLN A 346 3.32 4.93 0.71
C GLN A 346 3.51 3.88 -0.40
N VAL A 347 3.39 4.26 -1.68
CA VAL A 347 3.79 3.40 -2.80
C VAL A 347 5.28 3.04 -2.71
N GLY A 348 6.14 4.00 -2.35
CA GLY A 348 7.55 3.76 -2.08
C GLY A 348 7.76 2.70 -0.99
N GLN A 349 6.99 2.76 0.10
CA GLN A 349 7.03 1.74 1.15
C GLN A 349 6.64 0.35 0.66
N VAL A 350 5.57 0.25 -0.12
CA VAL A 350 5.14 -1.02 -0.72
C VAL A 350 6.25 -1.59 -1.60
N MET A 351 6.80 -0.77 -2.51
CA MET A 351 7.89 -1.18 -3.38
C MET A 351 9.15 -1.58 -2.60
N TRP A 352 9.47 -0.86 -1.53
CA TRP A 352 10.57 -1.20 -0.63
C TRP A 352 10.38 -2.60 -0.03
N GLN A 353 9.17 -2.95 0.41
CA GLN A 353 8.89 -4.28 0.95
C GLN A 353 8.95 -5.37 -0.12
N LEU A 354 8.52 -5.11 -1.35
CA LEU A 354 8.63 -6.05 -2.46
C LEU A 354 10.08 -6.35 -2.84
N ILE A 355 10.93 -5.31 -2.87
CA ILE A 355 12.35 -5.44 -3.21
C ILE A 355 13.10 -6.18 -2.09
N THR A 356 12.83 -5.79 -0.84
CA THR A 356 13.59 -6.31 0.30
C THR A 356 13.05 -7.64 0.81
N LEU A 357 11.76 -7.95 0.58
CA LEU A 357 11.02 -9.03 1.23
C LEU A 357 10.99 -8.93 2.77
N HIS A 358 11.11 -7.70 3.30
CA HIS A 358 11.07 -7.40 4.74
C HIS A 358 9.88 -6.51 5.09
N GLY A 359 9.51 -6.51 6.37
CA GLY A 359 8.68 -5.45 6.95
C GLY A 359 9.48 -4.15 7.07
N LEU A 360 8.77 -3.01 7.07
CA LEU A 360 9.38 -1.69 7.24
C LEU A 360 10.19 -1.60 8.55
N GLU A 361 11.23 -0.78 8.53
CA GLU A 361 12.07 -0.46 9.69
C GLU A 361 11.23 0.07 10.85
N TRP A 362 11.59 -0.30 12.09
CA TRP A 362 10.96 0.23 13.29
C TRP A 362 11.96 0.48 14.44
N PRO A 363 11.93 1.66 15.08
CA PRO A 363 11.25 2.89 14.64
C PRO A 363 11.87 3.41 13.34
N ARG A 364 11.08 4.15 12.55
CA ARG A 364 11.54 4.63 11.22
C ARG A 364 12.48 5.81 11.39
N THR A 365 13.68 5.67 10.83
CA THR A 365 14.69 6.73 10.90
C THR A 365 15.11 7.16 9.50
N ALA A 366 14.96 8.45 9.18
CA ALA A 366 15.52 9.01 7.96
C ALA A 366 17.05 8.95 8.02
N GLN A 367 17.67 8.50 6.94
CA GLN A 367 19.11 8.43 6.81
C GLN A 367 19.57 9.47 5.79
N GLN A 368 20.68 10.12 6.10
CA GLN A 368 21.35 11.01 5.16
C GLN A 368 22.05 10.16 4.09
N VAL A 369 21.83 10.50 2.82
CA VAL A 369 22.43 9.82 1.68
C VAL A 369 23.01 10.87 0.75
N GLU A 370 24.28 10.68 0.37
CA GLU A 370 24.90 11.46 -0.70
C GLU A 370 24.71 10.74 -2.05
N LEU A 371 23.98 11.40 -2.94
CA LEU A 371 23.82 11.00 -4.33
C LEU A 371 24.80 11.80 -5.18
N ARG A 372 25.40 11.19 -6.19
CA ARG A 372 26.25 11.90 -7.16
C ARG A 372 25.73 11.70 -8.56
N ASN A 373 25.61 12.80 -9.29
CA ASN A 373 25.25 12.75 -10.70
C ASN A 373 26.38 12.26 -11.60
N ALA A 374 26.06 12.01 -12.87
CA ALA A 374 27.04 11.61 -13.88
C ALA A 374 28.17 12.65 -14.03
N LYS A 375 27.93 13.91 -13.65
CA LYS A 375 28.92 15.00 -13.62
C LYS A 375 29.71 15.06 -12.30
N GLY A 376 29.43 14.17 -11.34
CA GLY A 376 30.06 14.10 -10.02
C GLY A 376 29.51 15.09 -8.98
N GLU A 377 28.52 15.89 -9.35
CA GLU A 377 27.85 16.85 -8.44
C GLU A 377 27.02 16.08 -7.42
N GLY A 378 27.24 16.40 -6.14
CA GLY A 378 26.61 15.72 -5.02
C GLY A 378 25.31 16.41 -4.60
N GLU A 379 24.25 15.62 -4.40
CA GLU A 379 23.03 16.04 -3.70
C GLU A 379 22.94 15.24 -2.39
N THR A 380 22.67 15.92 -1.28
CA THR A 380 22.44 15.26 0.01
C THR A 380 20.96 15.25 0.32
N ILE A 381 20.40 14.06 0.49
CA ILE A 381 18.98 13.86 0.78
C ILE A 381 18.78 13.13 2.11
N TRP A 382 17.61 13.31 2.72
CA TRP A 382 17.16 12.52 3.85
C TRP A 382 16.06 11.56 3.41
N THR A 383 16.31 10.25 3.53
CA THR A 383 15.38 9.23 3.02
C THR A 383 15.19 8.08 4.01
N TYR A 384 13.97 7.55 4.05
CA TYR A 384 13.65 6.33 4.78
C TYR A 384 13.92 5.06 3.95
N GLY A 385 14.28 5.20 2.67
CA GLY A 385 14.54 4.09 1.74
C GLY A 385 16.01 3.67 1.63
N SER A 386 16.92 4.22 2.44
CA SER A 386 18.38 4.05 2.28
C SER A 386 18.89 2.60 2.27
N TRP A 387 18.15 1.67 2.87
CA TRP A 387 18.44 0.23 2.80
C TRP A 387 18.46 -0.33 1.38
N LEU A 388 17.75 0.30 0.45
CA LEU A 388 17.75 -0.11 -0.97
C LEU A 388 19.13 0.06 -1.61
N LEU A 389 20.05 0.84 -1.02
CA LEU A 389 21.42 0.98 -1.51
C LEU A 389 22.35 -0.14 -1.03
N ASP A 390 21.90 -1.01 -0.12
CA ASP A 390 22.70 -2.12 0.40
C ASP A 390 23.05 -3.13 -0.71
N PRO A 391 24.30 -3.63 -0.76
CA PRO A 391 24.73 -4.61 -1.76
C PRO A 391 23.89 -5.89 -1.82
N ARG A 392 23.17 -6.25 -0.75
CA ARG A 392 22.26 -7.41 -0.74
C ARG A 392 21.12 -7.31 -1.74
N PHE A 393 20.77 -6.10 -2.18
CA PHE A 393 19.70 -5.85 -3.16
C PHE A 393 20.25 -5.47 -4.55
N LYS A 394 21.55 -5.71 -4.81
CA LYS A 394 22.20 -5.34 -6.08
C LYS A 394 21.60 -6.00 -7.33
N ASP A 395 20.93 -7.14 -7.17
CA ASP A 395 20.31 -7.88 -8.27
C ASP A 395 19.00 -7.22 -8.75
N THR A 396 18.45 -6.30 -7.95
CA THR A 396 17.35 -5.44 -8.37
C THR A 396 17.89 -4.23 -9.11
N ASP A 397 17.22 -3.87 -10.22
CA ASP A 397 17.54 -2.71 -11.05
C ASP A 397 17.88 -1.47 -10.20
N LEU A 398 19.07 -0.90 -10.42
CA LEU A 398 19.58 0.21 -9.61
C LEU A 398 18.71 1.46 -9.74
N GLN A 399 18.22 1.76 -10.94
CA GLN A 399 17.38 2.93 -11.18
C GLN A 399 16.04 2.79 -10.47
N LEU A 400 15.45 1.59 -10.44
CA LEU A 400 14.26 1.30 -9.64
C LEU A 400 14.52 1.53 -8.16
N ARG A 401 15.61 0.97 -7.61
CA ARG A 401 15.96 1.14 -6.20
C ARG A 401 16.17 2.60 -5.82
N MET A 402 16.85 3.36 -6.67
CA MET A 402 17.05 4.80 -6.48
C MET A 402 15.73 5.58 -6.54
N LEU A 403 14.85 5.26 -7.51
CA LEU A 403 13.56 5.93 -7.64
C LEU A 403 12.67 5.68 -6.43
N VAL A 404 12.53 4.42 -6.01
CA VAL A 404 11.75 4.03 -4.80
C VAL A 404 12.31 4.72 -3.55
N MET A 405 13.64 4.76 -3.40
CA MET A 405 14.27 5.48 -2.29
C MET A 405 13.93 6.98 -2.30
N ARG A 406 13.93 7.64 -3.47
CA ARG A 406 13.57 9.07 -3.59
C ARG A 406 12.08 9.32 -3.32
N CYS A 407 11.19 8.39 -3.70
CA CYS A 407 9.78 8.46 -3.28
C CYS A 407 9.63 8.46 -1.75
N MET A 408 10.58 7.85 -1.04
CA MET A 408 10.64 7.79 0.42
C MET A 408 11.46 8.94 1.07
N ASN A 409 11.66 10.06 0.37
CA ASN A 409 12.32 11.23 0.95
C ASN A 409 11.49 11.84 2.09
N HIS A 410 12.22 12.34 3.10
CA HIS A 410 11.65 12.93 4.31
C HIS A 410 10.80 14.15 3.96
N LYS A 411 11.39 15.13 3.28
CA LYS A 411 10.66 16.31 2.83
C LYS A 411 9.83 15.98 1.60
N PRO A 412 8.54 16.30 1.57
CA PRO A 412 7.69 15.99 0.43
C PRO A 412 8.15 16.66 -0.88
N ALA A 413 8.64 17.90 -0.80
CA ALA A 413 9.14 18.65 -1.95
C ALA A 413 10.42 18.07 -2.57
N GLU A 414 11.15 17.21 -1.86
CA GLU A 414 12.35 16.53 -2.38
C GLU A 414 12.00 15.18 -3.04
N ARG A 415 10.74 14.75 -3.02
CA ARG A 415 10.29 13.52 -3.70
C ARG A 415 10.16 13.79 -5.20
N PRO A 416 10.30 12.74 -6.05
CA PRO A 416 10.11 12.88 -7.49
C PRO A 416 8.72 13.45 -7.83
N THR A 417 8.68 14.37 -8.79
CA THR A 417 7.45 14.90 -9.36
C THR A 417 6.71 13.81 -10.14
N LEU A 418 5.39 13.97 -10.32
CA LEU A 418 4.62 13.07 -11.18
C LEU A 418 5.21 12.98 -12.60
N ALA A 419 5.66 14.12 -13.16
CA ALA A 419 6.27 14.16 -14.48
C ALA A 419 7.59 13.35 -14.57
N GLU A 420 8.46 13.44 -13.55
CA GLU A 420 9.71 12.67 -13.52
C GLU A 420 9.44 11.16 -13.42
N VAL A 421 8.52 10.73 -12.54
CA VAL A 421 8.18 9.32 -12.38
C VAL A 421 7.53 8.78 -13.66
N ASP A 422 6.59 9.54 -14.24
CA ASP A 422 5.91 9.19 -15.48
C ASP A 422 6.89 9.01 -16.65
N GLY A 423 7.86 9.92 -16.80
CA GLY A 423 8.92 9.81 -17.80
C GLY A 423 9.76 8.54 -17.64
N ILE A 424 10.22 8.24 -16.42
CA ILE A 424 11.00 7.03 -16.15
C ILE A 424 10.19 5.76 -16.45
N LEU A 425 8.92 5.70 -16.04
CA LEU A 425 8.04 4.55 -16.28
C LEU A 425 7.72 4.38 -17.77
N LYS A 426 7.54 5.48 -18.49
CA LYS A 426 7.38 5.46 -19.96
C LYS A 426 8.55 4.73 -20.61
N ASP A 427 9.78 5.15 -20.31
CA ASP A 427 11.00 4.57 -20.88
C ASP A 427 11.20 3.10 -20.46
N LYS A 428 10.93 2.77 -19.19
CA LYS A 428 11.24 1.45 -18.64
C LYS A 428 10.25 0.36 -19.01
N VAL A 429 8.95 0.65 -19.05
CA VAL A 429 7.93 -0.41 -19.16
C VAL A 429 6.76 -0.13 -20.09
N ARG A 430 6.55 1.12 -20.52
CA ARG A 430 5.43 1.44 -21.43
C ARG A 430 5.87 1.43 -22.90
N THR A 431 7.11 1.82 -23.20
CA THR A 431 7.68 1.80 -24.56
C THR A 431 8.62 0.62 -24.82
N THR A 432 9.17 0.02 -23.76
CA THR A 432 10.12 -1.09 -23.85
C THR A 432 9.44 -2.42 -23.51
N ARG A 433 9.42 -3.37 -24.47
CA ARG A 433 8.96 -4.74 -24.20
C ARG A 433 10.12 -5.58 -23.63
N PRO A 434 9.90 -6.36 -22.58
CA PRO A 434 10.90 -7.32 -22.08
C PRO A 434 11.19 -8.41 -23.12
N SER A 435 12.35 -9.05 -23.00
CA SER A 435 12.70 -10.23 -23.80
C SER A 435 11.71 -11.38 -23.56
N LEU A 436 11.58 -12.32 -24.51
CA LEU A 436 10.68 -13.47 -24.36
C LEU A 436 10.99 -14.29 -23.11
N ASP A 437 12.27 -14.48 -22.77
CA ASP A 437 12.69 -15.20 -21.58
C ASP A 437 12.26 -14.47 -20.29
N GLU A 438 12.35 -13.14 -20.26
CA GLU A 438 11.89 -12.34 -19.12
C GLU A 438 10.37 -12.34 -19.00
N GLN A 439 9.65 -12.35 -20.13
CA GLN A 439 8.18 -12.52 -20.15
C GLN A 439 7.78 -13.87 -19.55
N GLU A 440 8.42 -14.96 -19.99
CA GLU A 440 8.11 -16.30 -19.51
C GLU A 440 8.46 -16.48 -18.03
N ALA A 441 9.62 -15.96 -17.61
CA ALA A 441 10.01 -15.93 -16.20
C ALA A 441 9.00 -15.14 -15.35
N THR A 442 8.50 -14.02 -15.86
CA THR A 442 7.48 -13.21 -15.17
C THR A 442 6.15 -13.95 -15.08
N LYS A 443 5.67 -14.55 -16.18
CA LYS A 443 4.43 -15.36 -16.18
C LYS A 443 4.51 -16.53 -15.22
N THR A 444 5.64 -17.25 -15.23
CA THR A 444 5.90 -18.35 -14.31
C THR A 444 5.89 -17.87 -12.85
N PHE A 445 6.51 -16.72 -12.57
CA PHE A 445 6.45 -16.11 -11.24
C PHE A 445 5.02 -15.75 -10.83
N CYS A 446 4.25 -15.09 -11.71
CA CYS A 446 2.86 -14.71 -11.45
C CYS A 446 1.99 -15.93 -11.14
N ALA A 447 2.08 -16.99 -11.95
CA ALA A 447 1.38 -18.24 -11.69
C ALA A 447 1.78 -18.85 -10.33
N LYS A 448 3.10 -18.88 -10.04
CA LYS A 448 3.61 -19.43 -8.77
C LYS A 448 3.16 -18.60 -7.57
N ILE A 449 3.21 -17.27 -7.62
CA ILE A 449 3.04 -16.41 -6.45
C ILE A 449 1.59 -15.94 -6.32
N PHE A 450 0.96 -15.45 -7.38
CA PHE A 450 -0.38 -14.87 -7.32
C PHE A 450 -1.50 -15.90 -7.47
N GLU A 451 -1.27 -17.01 -8.18
CA GLU A 451 -2.36 -17.97 -8.49
C GLU A 451 -2.32 -19.22 -7.62
N ALA A 452 -1.13 -19.77 -7.36
CA ALA A 452 -1.05 -21.01 -6.61
C ALA A 452 -1.63 -20.82 -5.19
N PRO A 453 -2.43 -21.77 -4.68
CA PRO A 453 -2.95 -21.69 -3.32
C PRO A 453 -1.79 -21.60 -2.32
N PRO A 454 -1.98 -20.94 -1.16
CA PRO A 454 -0.97 -20.97 -0.11
C PRO A 454 -0.67 -22.44 0.25
N PRO A 455 0.61 -22.79 0.54
CA PRO A 455 0.92 -24.14 0.99
C PRO A 455 0.06 -24.50 2.20
N PRO A 456 -0.39 -25.76 2.31
CA PRO A 456 -1.27 -26.18 3.41
C PRO A 456 -0.64 -25.79 4.75
N ALA A 457 -1.44 -25.19 5.63
CA ALA A 457 -0.97 -24.86 6.97
C ALA A 457 -0.39 -26.14 7.61
N PRO A 458 0.79 -26.07 8.26
CA PRO A 458 1.30 -27.22 8.99
C PRO A 458 0.22 -27.66 9.97
N LYS A 459 -0.12 -28.96 9.95
CA LYS A 459 -1.08 -29.53 10.90
C LYS A 459 -0.60 -29.13 12.30
N PRO A 460 -1.49 -28.66 13.21
CA PRO A 460 -1.10 -28.41 14.58
C PRO A 460 -0.41 -29.67 15.10
N ALA A 461 0.79 -29.53 15.66
CA ALA A 461 1.47 -30.66 16.28
C ALA A 461 0.53 -31.22 17.35
N THR A 462 0.04 -32.43 17.14
CA THR A 462 -0.62 -33.17 18.21
C THR A 462 0.44 -33.55 19.22
N LEU A 463 0.09 -33.54 20.51
CA LEU A 463 0.98 -33.92 21.63
C LEU A 463 1.66 -35.29 21.44
N ALA A 464 1.14 -36.15 20.55
CA ALA A 464 1.74 -37.42 20.18
C ALA A 464 3.04 -37.31 19.35
N THR A 465 3.22 -36.24 18.58
CA THR A 465 4.37 -36.10 17.66
C THR A 465 5.63 -35.59 18.37
N VAL A 466 5.49 -34.87 19.50
CA VAL A 466 6.60 -34.29 20.26
C VAL A 466 7.42 -35.37 20.99
N THR A 467 6.80 -36.49 21.35
CA THR A 467 7.48 -37.56 22.12
C THR A 467 8.40 -38.42 21.25
N GLN A 468 8.21 -38.47 19.92
CA GLN A 468 9.05 -39.28 19.02
C GLN A 468 10.29 -38.54 18.52
N THR A 469 10.29 -37.21 18.47
CA THR A 469 11.44 -36.45 17.95
C THR A 469 12.56 -36.31 18.98
N LEU A 470 12.24 -36.28 20.27
CA LEU A 470 13.23 -36.16 21.35
C LEU A 470 14.09 -37.41 21.56
N SER A 471 13.69 -38.58 21.05
CA SER A 471 14.49 -39.81 21.12
C SER A 471 15.49 -39.97 19.98
N ALA A 472 15.33 -39.23 18.86
CA ALA A 472 16.18 -39.38 17.69
C ALA A 472 17.42 -38.46 17.72
N ASP A 473 17.28 -37.24 18.24
CA ASP A 473 18.33 -36.20 18.21
C ASP A 473 19.50 -36.43 19.18
N ALA A 474 19.37 -37.36 20.13
CA ALA A 474 20.46 -37.74 21.02
C ALA A 474 21.54 -38.61 20.33
N SER A 475 21.31 -39.05 19.09
CA SER A 475 22.16 -40.06 18.42
C SER A 475 23.08 -39.52 17.31
N GLN A 476 22.97 -38.26 16.90
CA GLN A 476 23.67 -37.75 15.70
C GLN A 476 24.73 -36.65 15.94
N HIS A 477 24.99 -36.24 17.19
CA HIS A 477 26.07 -35.29 17.49
C HIS A 477 27.39 -36.00 17.85
N ARG A 478 28.01 -36.68 16.87
CA ARG A 478 29.46 -36.95 16.84
C ARG A 478 29.91 -37.15 15.39
N SER A 479 31.00 -36.46 15.01
CA SER A 479 31.62 -36.38 13.66
C SER A 479 31.01 -35.26 12.79
N SER A 480 31.71 -34.31 12.18
CA SER A 480 33.13 -34.20 11.80
C SER A 480 33.47 -32.72 11.51
N ARG A 481 34.68 -32.32 11.92
CA ARG A 481 35.39 -31.09 11.51
C ARG A 481 36.11 -31.31 10.16
N THR A 482 36.45 -30.16 9.54
CA THR A 482 37.53 -29.89 8.57
C THR A 482 37.20 -29.88 7.08
N GLY A 483 37.64 -28.82 6.39
CA GLY A 483 37.79 -28.76 4.93
C GLY A 483 37.58 -27.36 4.32
N ALA A 484 38.63 -26.53 4.25
CA ALA A 484 38.77 -25.45 3.26
C ALA A 484 39.42 -26.03 2.00
N PRO A 485 39.16 -25.51 0.77
CA PRO A 485 40.13 -24.61 0.09
C PRO A 485 39.45 -23.70 -1.01
N PRO A 486 40.13 -23.22 -2.09
CA PRO A 486 41.05 -22.08 -2.19
C PRO A 486 40.63 -21.03 -3.25
N ALA A 487 41.51 -20.05 -3.52
CA ALA A 487 41.29 -18.82 -4.28
C ALA A 487 41.79 -18.80 -5.75
N GLY A 488 41.21 -17.89 -6.56
CA GLY A 488 41.82 -17.23 -7.75
C GLY A 488 41.09 -17.46 -9.11
N PRO A 489 41.40 -16.70 -10.19
CA PRO A 489 41.45 -15.23 -10.33
C PRO A 489 40.79 -14.67 -11.63
N GLY A 490 40.52 -13.34 -11.68
CA GLY A 490 40.93 -12.45 -12.79
C GLY A 490 40.03 -12.13 -14.02
N ALA A 491 39.78 -10.81 -14.21
CA ALA A 491 39.59 -10.03 -15.47
C ALA A 491 38.28 -10.21 -16.30
N SER A 492 37.72 -9.25 -17.05
CA SER A 492 37.87 -7.79 -17.23
C SER A 492 36.71 -7.24 -18.10
N ARG A 493 36.36 -5.96 -17.87
CA ARG A 493 35.44 -4.98 -18.52
C ARG A 493 34.96 -5.15 -19.99
N ALA A 494 33.73 -4.71 -20.22
CA ALA A 494 33.30 -3.86 -21.36
C ALA A 494 32.12 -2.96 -20.92
N GLY A 495 32.11 -1.68 -21.33
CA GLY A 495 31.18 -0.64 -20.83
C GLY A 495 30.08 -0.21 -21.81
N ARG A 496 29.03 0.45 -21.27
CA ARG A 496 28.02 1.33 -21.89
C ARG A 496 27.00 1.82 -20.80
N PRO A 497 26.12 2.81 -21.06
CA PRO A 497 26.28 4.23 -20.75
C PRO A 497 25.46 4.71 -19.52
N ASP A 498 25.80 5.91 -19.03
CA ASP A 498 25.06 6.78 -18.09
C ASP A 498 24.53 6.14 -16.79
N GLU A 499 25.46 5.80 -15.89
CA GLU A 499 25.15 5.36 -14.53
C GLU A 499 25.53 6.41 -13.47
N TRP A 500 24.65 6.56 -12.49
CA TRP A 500 24.90 7.33 -11.27
C TRP A 500 25.68 6.45 -10.29
N HIS A 501 26.79 6.95 -9.75
CA HIS A 501 27.62 6.21 -8.78
C HIS A 501 27.37 6.72 -7.35
N CYS A 502 26.97 5.82 -6.44
CA CYS A 502 26.82 6.12 -5.02
C CYS A 502 28.03 5.58 -4.22
N LYS A 503 28.67 6.42 -3.41
CA LYS A 503 29.64 6.00 -2.38
C LYS A 503 28.95 6.08 -1.02
N LEU A 504 28.87 4.94 -0.32
CA LEU A 504 28.50 4.87 1.09
C LEU A 504 29.76 5.08 1.93
N GLU A 505 29.94 6.25 2.52
CA GLU A 505 30.92 6.41 3.60
C GLU A 505 30.32 5.85 4.90
N THR A 506 30.82 4.69 5.32
CA THR A 506 30.59 4.17 6.66
C THR A 506 31.62 4.80 7.58
N LYS A 507 31.24 5.86 8.31
CA LYS A 507 32.00 6.26 9.49
C LYS A 507 31.75 5.22 10.58
N THR A 508 32.82 4.54 10.97
CA THR A 508 32.89 3.51 12.01
C THR A 508 32.69 4.08 13.40
#